data_AF-A0A6C0F2D5-F1
#
_entry.id   AF-A0A6C0F2D5-F1
#
_cell.length_a   1.000
_cell.length_b   1.000
_cell.length_c   1.000
_cell.angle_alpha   90.00
_cell.angle_beta   90.00
_cell.angle_gamma   90.00
#
_symmetry.space_group_name_H-M   'P 1'
#
loop_
_entity.id
_entity.type
_entity.pdbx_description
1 polymer ?
#
loop_
_entity_poly.entity_id
_entity_poly.type
_entity_poly.pdbx_seq_one_letter_code
_entity_poly.pdbx_strand_id
1 'polypeptide(L)'
;MNLMTTGIFAVTIFVVGFVMSLVIPLGVCNKTDAISALKHAGIWMAAPVGVFVILEMSPWTLSIFSQGVASIFGWFKAESDQHSYDTLGMAWALILAGLIMTTYIVHSLDVEVCKPDAGEMQAFEENLLQREKNKQAEKNPDS
;
A
#
# COMPACT_ATOMS: atom_id res chain seq x y z
N MET A 1 22.64 13.73 -9.16
CA MET A 1 21.99 13.22 -7.95
C MET A 1 22.52 13.94 -6.72
N ASN A 2 21.68 14.74 -6.06
CA ASN A 2 22.05 15.45 -4.85
C ASN A 2 21.64 14.59 -3.65
N LEU A 3 22.60 14.06 -2.90
CA LEU A 3 22.38 13.05 -1.86
C LEU A 3 21.38 13.53 -0.78
N MET A 4 21.36 14.84 -0.55
CA MET A 4 20.43 15.52 0.35
C MET A 4 18.98 15.47 -0.17
N THR A 5 18.76 15.66 -1.48
CA THR A 5 17.41 15.64 -2.08
C THR A 5 16.82 14.22 -2.10
N THR A 6 17.63 13.22 -2.44
CA THR A 6 17.21 11.80 -2.38
C THR A 6 16.93 11.39 -0.93
N GLY A 7 17.73 11.85 0.04
CA GLY A 7 17.51 11.59 1.46
C GLY A 7 16.19 12.19 1.98
N ILE A 8 15.91 13.46 1.68
CA ILE A 8 14.67 14.13 2.09
C ILE A 8 13.45 13.44 1.47
N PHE A 9 13.52 13.12 0.17
CA PHE A 9 12.47 12.41 -0.53
C PHE A 9 12.17 11.04 0.11
N ALA A 10 13.23 10.29 0.42
CA ALA A 10 13.10 8.99 1.04
C ALA A 10 12.47 9.07 2.44
N VAL A 11 12.88 10.03 3.27
CA VAL A 11 12.28 10.24 4.60
C VAL A 11 10.79 10.61 4.49
N THR A 12 10.44 11.48 3.54
CA THR A 12 9.05 11.91 3.34
C THR A 12 8.16 10.74 2.96
N ILE A 13 8.63 9.91 2.02
CA ILE A 13 7.92 8.71 1.58
C ILE A 13 7.83 7.69 2.72
N PHE A 14 8.89 7.50 3.50
CA PHE A 14 8.85 6.62 4.65
C PHE A 14 7.77 7.03 5.67
N VAL A 15 7.67 8.32 6.00
CA VAL A 15 6.65 8.83 6.92
C VAL A 15 5.24 8.58 6.37
N VAL A 16 5.01 8.85 5.09
CA VAL A 16 3.70 8.59 4.45
C VAL A 16 3.36 7.10 4.48
N GLY A 17 4.31 6.23 4.13
CA GLY A 17 4.13 4.78 4.17
C GLY A 17 3.84 4.26 5.58
N PHE A 18 4.50 4.83 6.59
CA PHE A 18 4.28 4.49 8.00
C PHE A 18 2.88 4.89 8.47
N VAL A 19 2.44 6.11 8.17
CA VAL A 19 1.09 6.58 8.50
C VAL A 19 0.03 5.72 7.81
N MET A 20 0.20 5.44 6.50
CA MET A 20 -0.72 4.56 5.77
C MET A 20 -0.79 3.16 6.37
N SER A 21 0.35 2.57 6.74
CA SER A 21 0.41 1.23 7.33
C SER A 21 -0.21 1.14 8.73
N LEU A 22 -0.38 2.26 9.43
CA LEU A 22 -1.13 2.33 10.69
C LEU A 22 -2.63 2.56 10.47
N VAL A 23 -2.99 3.42 9.52
CA VAL A 23 -4.38 3.81 9.26
C VAL A 23 -5.19 2.69 8.61
N ILE A 24 -4.60 1.95 7.67
CA ILE A 24 -5.28 0.86 6.95
C ILE A 24 -5.82 -0.22 7.91
N PRO A 25 -5.02 -0.83 8.80
CA PRO A 25 -5.50 -1.89 9.68
C PRO A 25 -6.42 -1.34 10.79
N LEU A 26 -6.27 -0.07 11.21
CA LEU A 26 -7.25 0.61 12.06
C LEU A 26 -8.64 0.68 11.40
N GLY A 27 -8.69 1.07 10.12
CA GLY A 27 -9.94 1.22 9.39
C GLY A 27 -10.61 -0.11 9.02
N VAL A 28 -9.83 -1.16 8.76
CA VAL A 28 -10.34 -2.46 8.28
C VAL A 28 -10.68 -3.41 9.43
N CYS A 29 -9.79 -3.55 10.42
CA CYS A 29 -9.93 -4.55 11.48
C CYS A 29 -9.76 -4.00 12.89
N ASN A 30 -9.63 -2.67 13.06
CA ASN A 30 -9.44 -1.98 14.34
C ASN A 30 -8.28 -2.53 15.20
N LYS A 31 -7.28 -3.14 14.54
CA LYS A 31 -6.03 -3.64 15.15
C LYS A 31 -4.86 -2.82 14.64
N THR A 32 -3.85 -2.62 15.48
CA THR A 32 -2.61 -1.93 15.12
C THR A 32 -1.41 -2.67 15.62
N ASP A 33 -0.42 -2.83 14.75
CA ASP A 33 0.91 -3.28 15.13
C ASP A 33 1.96 -2.31 14.56
N ALA A 34 2.62 -1.58 15.46
CA ALA A 34 3.65 -0.61 15.12
C ALA A 34 4.91 -1.27 14.51
N ILE A 35 5.21 -2.52 14.87
CA ILE A 35 6.38 -3.25 14.33
C ILE A 35 6.11 -3.65 12.89
N SER A 36 4.90 -4.17 12.62
CA SER A 36 4.46 -4.46 11.26
C SER A 36 4.39 -3.20 10.42
N ALA A 37 3.85 -2.09 10.95
CA ALA A 37 3.83 -0.81 10.25
C ALA A 37 5.23 -0.29 9.89
N LEU A 38 6.23 -0.46 10.78
CA LEU A 38 7.61 -0.06 10.51
C LEU A 38 8.23 -0.86 9.36
N LYS A 39 8.01 -2.18 9.34
CA LYS A 39 8.49 -3.05 8.25
C LYS A 39 7.85 -2.68 6.92
N HIS A 40 6.53 -2.49 6.90
CA HIS A 40 5.78 -2.14 5.70
C HIS A 40 6.15 -0.73 5.21
N ALA A 41 6.40 0.23 6.11
CA ALA A 41 6.91 1.56 5.75
C ALA A 41 8.27 1.50 5.05
N GLY A 42 9.19 0.65 5.52
CA GLY A 42 10.50 0.46 4.89
C GLY A 42 10.38 -0.13 3.48
N ILE A 43 9.50 -1.11 3.30
CA ILE A 43 9.20 -1.71 2.00
C ILE A 43 8.53 -0.68 1.07
N TRP A 44 7.59 0.11 1.60
CA TRP A 44 6.91 1.18 0.85
C TRP A 44 7.86 2.29 0.40
N MET A 45 8.86 2.63 1.22
CA MET A 45 9.90 3.61 0.90
C MET A 45 10.84 3.09 -0.19
N ALA A 46 11.24 1.82 -0.10
CA ALA A 46 12.27 1.26 -0.97
C ALA A 46 11.87 1.30 -2.47
N ALA A 47 10.61 1.01 -2.80
CA ALA A 47 10.20 0.91 -4.21
C ALA A 47 10.15 2.27 -4.93
N PRO A 48 9.46 3.31 -4.42
CA PRO A 48 9.47 4.65 -5.04
C PRO A 48 10.85 5.28 -5.06
N VAL A 49 11.68 5.06 -4.03
CA VAL A 49 13.07 5.53 -4.02
C VAL A 49 13.90 4.81 -5.08
N GLY A 50 13.73 3.49 -5.21
CA GLY A 50 14.38 2.72 -6.28
C GLY A 50 13.98 3.19 -7.67
N VAL A 51 12.68 3.43 -7.89
CA VAL A 51 12.15 3.98 -9.16
C VAL A 51 12.70 5.39 -9.42
N PHE A 52 12.75 6.25 -8.41
CA PHE A 52 13.36 7.58 -8.52
C PHE A 52 14.82 7.51 -8.99
N VAL A 53 15.62 6.65 -8.36
CA VAL A 53 17.04 6.46 -8.71
C VAL A 53 17.18 5.91 -10.14
N ILE A 54 16.36 4.93 -10.52
CA ILE A 54 16.37 4.35 -11.87
C ILE A 54 16.03 5.42 -12.92
N LEU A 55 15.03 6.26 -12.66
CA LEU A 55 14.61 7.31 -13.58
C LEU A 55 15.63 8.44 -13.68
N GLU A 56 16.31 8.81 -12.59
CA GLU A 56 17.43 9.77 -12.64
C GLU A 56 18.64 9.21 -13.40
N MET A 57 18.93 7.91 -13.27
CA MET A 57 20.10 7.29 -13.90
C MET A 57 19.85 6.89 -15.36
N SER A 58 18.59 6.67 -15.76
CA SER A 58 18.21 6.20 -17.09
C SER A 58 17.32 7.22 -17.82
N PRO A 59 17.90 8.11 -18.65
CA PRO A 59 17.12 9.04 -19.46
C PRO A 59 16.22 8.33 -20.48
N TRP A 60 16.58 7.11 -20.88
CA TRP A 60 15.75 6.29 -21.76
C TRP A 60 14.45 5.85 -21.08
N THR A 61 14.52 5.44 -19.81
CA THR A 61 13.33 5.06 -19.05
C THR A 61 12.45 6.27 -18.77
N LEU A 62 13.05 7.41 -18.41
CA LEU A 62 12.33 8.67 -18.22
C LEU A 62 11.59 9.11 -19.49
N SER A 63 12.22 8.99 -20.66
CA SER A 63 11.62 9.28 -21.97
C SER A 63 10.34 8.48 -22.24
N ILE A 64 10.28 7.20 -21.83
CA ILE A 64 9.07 6.37 -22.03
C ILE A 64 7.91 6.93 -21.20
N PHE A 65 8.18 7.28 -19.94
CA PHE A 65 7.17 7.85 -19.07
C PHE A 65 6.76 9.26 -19.49
N SER A 66 7.70 10.11 -19.92
CA SER A 66 7.39 11.47 -20.36
C SER A 66 6.61 11.50 -21.67
N GLN A 67 6.91 10.61 -22.63
CA GLN A 67 6.10 10.44 -23.84
C GLN A 67 4.71 9.88 -23.55
N GLY A 68 4.61 8.91 -22.62
CA GLY A 68 3.33 8.37 -22.18
C GLY A 68 2.45 9.46 -21.55
N VAL A 69 3.02 10.26 -20.65
CA VAL A 69 2.35 11.42 -20.04
C VAL A 69 1.99 12.48 -21.08
N ALA A 70 2.87 12.79 -22.03
CA ALA A 70 2.56 13.73 -23.12
C ALA A 70 1.36 13.23 -23.95
N SER A 71 1.23 11.92 -24.17
CA SER A 71 0.06 11.36 -24.87
C SER A 71 -1.24 11.44 -24.04
N ILE A 72 -1.16 11.22 -22.72
CA ILE A 72 -2.32 11.14 -21.82
C ILE A 72 -2.74 12.52 -21.32
N PHE A 73 -1.81 13.46 -21.16
CA PHE A 73 -2.03 14.79 -20.57
C PHE A 73 -1.74 15.94 -21.55
N GLY A 74 -1.22 15.67 -22.75
CA GLY A 74 -0.97 16.72 -23.77
C GLY A 74 -2.24 17.43 -24.25
N TRP A 75 -3.41 16.80 -24.12
CA TRP A 75 -4.72 17.42 -24.36
C TRP A 75 -5.08 18.51 -23.34
N PHE A 76 -4.48 18.50 -22.14
CA PHE A 76 -4.74 19.51 -21.10
C PHE A 76 -4.05 20.87 -21.36
N LYS A 77 -3.27 21.01 -22.45
CA LYS A 77 -2.43 22.21 -22.72
C LYS A 77 -1.58 22.62 -21.51
N ALA A 78 -1.21 21.66 -20.67
CA ALA A 78 -0.33 21.89 -19.54
C ALA A 78 1.12 21.92 -20.04
N GLU A 79 1.54 23.11 -20.47
CA GLU A 79 2.90 23.51 -20.85
C GLU A 79 3.55 22.80 -22.05
N SER A 80 4.19 23.59 -22.91
CA SER A 80 4.88 23.14 -24.13
C SER A 80 6.34 22.74 -23.89
N ASP A 81 6.82 22.75 -22.64
CA ASP A 81 8.22 22.55 -22.34
C ASP A 81 8.53 21.10 -21.98
N GLN A 82 9.53 20.53 -22.67
CA GLN A 82 10.01 19.16 -22.49
C GLN A 82 10.36 18.85 -21.02
N HIS A 83 10.88 19.85 -20.29
CA HIS A 83 11.22 19.74 -18.87
C HIS A 83 9.98 19.48 -17.99
N SER A 84 8.83 20.09 -18.32
CA SER A 84 7.58 19.85 -17.60
C SER A 84 7.09 18.42 -17.84
N TYR A 85 7.19 17.91 -19.08
CA TYR A 85 6.84 16.51 -19.38
C TYR A 85 7.74 15.49 -18.70
N ASP A 86 9.04 15.77 -18.57
CA ASP A 86 9.96 14.89 -17.85
C ASP A 86 9.67 14.88 -16.34
N THR A 87 9.32 16.03 -15.78
CA THR A 87 8.91 16.14 -14.36
C THR A 87 7.60 15.41 -14.10
N LEU A 88 6.59 15.59 -14.97
CA LEU A 88 5.32 14.88 -14.88
C LEU A 88 5.49 13.37 -15.13
N GLY A 89 6.36 12.96 -16.05
CA GLY A 89 6.71 11.57 -16.30
C GLY A 89 7.29 10.91 -15.06
N MET A 90 8.21 11.60 -14.39
CA MET A 90 8.80 11.14 -13.13
C MET A 90 7.76 11.06 -12.01
N ALA A 91 6.93 12.11 -11.84
CA ALA A 91 5.86 12.11 -10.85
C ALA A 91 4.86 10.96 -11.09
N TRP A 92 4.49 10.72 -12.35
CA TRP A 92 3.58 9.64 -12.73
C TRP A 92 4.14 8.26 -12.41
N ALA A 93 5.41 8.01 -12.73
CA ALA A 93 6.07 6.75 -12.42
C ALA A 93 6.17 6.51 -10.90
N LEU A 94 6.40 7.57 -10.11
CA LEU A 94 6.42 7.49 -8.65
C LEU A 94 5.03 7.21 -8.05
N ILE A 95 3.98 7.82 -8.61
CA ILE A 95 2.60 7.54 -8.21
C ILE A 95 2.25 6.08 -8.50
N LEU A 96 2.60 5.57 -9.69
CA LEU A 96 2.37 4.17 -10.05
C LEU A 96 3.11 3.21 -9.10
N ALA A 97 4.38 3.49 -8.81
CA ALA A 97 5.16 2.71 -7.84
C ALA A 97 4.50 2.73 -6.45
N GLY A 98 4.06 3.91 -5.99
CA GLY A 98 3.34 4.06 -4.73
C GLY A 98 2.02 3.28 -4.70
N LEU A 99 1.24 3.28 -5.78
CA LEU A 99 -0.03 2.55 -5.88
C LEU A 99 0.16 1.02 -5.85
N ILE A 100 1.16 0.51 -6.58
CA ILE A 100 1.51 -0.92 -6.57
C ILE A 100 1.88 -1.35 -5.16
N MET A 101 2.75 -0.58 -4.49
CA MET A 101 3.18 -0.90 -3.13
C MET A 101 2.05 -0.77 -2.11
N THR A 102 1.18 0.23 -2.25
CA THR A 102 0.02 0.38 -1.36
C THR A 102 -0.90 -0.83 -1.47
N THR A 103 -1.16 -1.30 -2.70
CA THR A 103 -1.98 -2.50 -2.93
C THR A 103 -1.36 -3.74 -2.30
N TYR A 104 -0.04 -3.91 -2.42
CA TYR A 104 0.71 -4.99 -1.79
C TYR A 104 0.59 -4.93 -0.26
N ILE A 105 0.81 -3.76 0.34
CA ILE A 105 0.75 -3.58 1.80
C ILE A 105 -0.66 -3.85 2.34
N VAL A 106 -1.71 -3.40 1.64
CA VAL A 106 -3.09 -3.71 2.05
C VAL A 106 -3.30 -5.23 2.11
N HIS A 107 -2.86 -5.98 1.10
CA HIS A 107 -2.97 -7.44 1.11
C HIS A 107 -2.13 -8.09 2.21
N SER A 108 -0.89 -7.62 2.43
CA SER A 108 -0.03 -8.16 3.47
C SER A 108 -0.56 -7.87 4.88
N LEU A 109 -1.06 -6.67 5.14
CA LEU A 109 -1.63 -6.28 6.44
C LEU A 109 -2.94 -7.02 6.73
N ASP A 110 -3.75 -7.31 5.71
CA ASP A 110 -4.94 -8.14 5.87
C ASP A 110 -4.58 -9.56 6.35
N VAL A 111 -3.49 -10.13 5.80
CA VAL A 111 -3.02 -11.47 6.16
C VAL A 111 -2.25 -11.51 7.49
N GLU A 112 -1.52 -10.45 7.85
CA GLU A 112 -0.64 -10.44 9.04
C GLU A 112 -1.31 -9.83 10.27
N VAL A 113 -2.07 -8.73 10.12
CA VAL A 113 -2.63 -7.96 11.25
C VAL A 113 -4.10 -8.28 11.48
N CYS A 114 -4.87 -8.49 10.41
CA CYS A 114 -6.30 -8.75 10.52
C CYS A 114 -6.66 -10.24 10.73
N LYS A 115 -5.66 -11.11 10.94
CA LYS A 115 -5.93 -12.50 11.35
C LYS A 115 -6.70 -12.53 12.69
N PRO A 116 -7.72 -13.40 12.80
CA PRO A 116 -8.38 -13.62 14.07
C PRO A 116 -7.38 -14.22 15.05
N ASP A 117 -7.33 -13.66 16.25
CA ASP A 117 -6.46 -14.14 17.33
C ASP A 117 -6.90 -15.56 17.76
N ALA A 118 -6.01 -16.34 18.39
CA ALA A 118 -6.31 -17.69 18.86
C ALA A 118 -7.53 -17.69 19.82
N GLY A 119 -7.70 -16.62 20.61
CA GLY A 119 -8.88 -16.42 21.45
C GLY A 119 -10.15 -16.11 20.65
N GLU A 120 -10.05 -15.39 19.54
CA GLU A 120 -11.19 -15.12 18.64
C GLU A 120 -11.59 -16.41 17.88
N MET A 121 -10.62 -17.24 17.50
CA MET A 121 -10.90 -18.56 16.93
C MET A 121 -11.56 -19.50 17.94
N GLN A 122 -11.10 -19.55 19.19
CA GLN A 122 -11.74 -20.34 20.25
C GLN A 122 -13.18 -19.86 20.54
N ALA A 123 -13.39 -18.55 20.66
CA ALA A 123 -14.73 -18.00 20.86
C ALA A 123 -15.66 -18.29 19.66
N PHE A 124 -15.12 -18.35 18.44
CA PHE A 124 -15.85 -18.73 17.25
C PHE A 124 -16.20 -20.22 17.25
N GLU A 125 -15.26 -21.09 17.64
CA GLU A 125 -15.46 -22.53 17.75
C GLU A 125 -16.49 -22.87 18.84
N GLU A 126 -16.43 -22.21 19.99
CA GLU A 126 -17.45 -22.32 21.05
C GLU A 126 -18.83 -21.85 20.56
N ASN A 127 -18.90 -20.71 19.84
CA ASN A 127 -20.15 -20.24 19.24
C ASN A 127 -20.71 -21.20 18.19
N LEU A 128 -19.85 -21.84 17.38
CA LEU A 128 -20.27 -22.83 16.40
C LEU A 128 -20.82 -24.08 17.07
N LEU A 129 -20.11 -24.60 18.09
CA LEU A 129 -20.56 -25.74 18.88
C LEU A 129 -21.89 -25.45 19.59
N GLN A 130 -22.06 -24.23 20.09
CA GLN A 130 -23.30 -23.82 20.75
C GLN A 130 -24.46 -23.66 19.73
N ARG A 131 -24.18 -23.11 18.54
CA ARG A 131 -25.18 -23.04 17.45
C ARG A 131 -25.57 -24.41 16.92
N GLU A 132 -24.65 -25.36 16.82
CA GLU A 132 -24.98 -26.74 16.44
C GLU A 132 -25.81 -27.45 17.50
N LYS A 133 -25.46 -27.31 18.78
CA LYS A 133 -26.26 -27.85 19.89
C LYS A 133 -27.67 -27.27 19.92
N ASN A 134 -27.81 -25.96 19.74
CA ASN A 134 -29.11 -25.30 19.70
C ASN A 134 -29.93 -25.74 18.47
N LYS A 135 -29.29 -25.90 17.31
CA LYS A 135 -29.96 -26.44 16.11
C LYS A 135 -30.36 -27.90 16.27
N GLN A 136 -29.59 -28.72 16.99
CA GLN A 136 -29.97 -30.11 17.29
C GLN A 136 -31.11 -30.18 18.30
N ALA A 137 -31.10 -29.32 19.32
CA ALA A 137 -32.19 -29.21 20.30
C ALA A 137 -33.49 -28.70 19.65
N GLU A 138 -33.42 -27.79 18.68
CA GLU A 138 -34.58 -27.36 17.90
C GLU A 138 -35.05 -28.42 16.89
N LYS A 139 -34.16 -29.31 16.42
CA LYS A 139 -34.52 -30.40 15.50
C LYS A 139 -35.15 -31.62 16.19
N ASN A 140 -34.91 -31.81 17.49
CA ASN A 140 -35.51 -32.85 18.32
C ASN A 140 -36.20 -32.22 19.54
N PRO A 141 -37.37 -31.59 19.37
CA PRO A 141 -38.14 -31.06 20.50
C PRO A 141 -38.77 -32.14 21.39
N ASP A 142 -38.77 -33.41 20.96
CA ASP A 142 -39.42 -34.54 21.66
C ASP A 142 -38.51 -35.77 21.80
N SER A 143 -37.58 -35.75 22.76
CA SER A 143 -37.02 -36.97 23.37
C SER A 143 -36.83 -36.79 24.87
#